data_AF-A0A4R3T8V5-F1
#
_entry.id   AF-A0A4R3T8V5-F1
#
_cell.length_a   1.000
_cell.length_b   1.000
_cell.length_c   1.000
_cell.angle_alpha   90.00
_cell.angle_beta   90.00
_cell.angle_gamma   90.00
#
_symmetry.space_group_name_H-M   'P 1'
#
loop_
_entity.id
_entity.type
_entity.pdbx_description
1 polymer ?
#
loop_
_entity_poly.entity_id
_entity_poly.type
_entity_poly.pdbx_seq_one_letter_code
_entity_poly.pdbx_strand_id
1 'polypeptide(L)' 'MRYFFRVTNGVRELDLAGTELLDEDVARREAVRFAGELLKDDPALLDHGQLLVSVHNEDRSVEFVITVRLEVKAI' A
#
# COMPACT_ATOMS: atom_id res chain seq x y z
N MET A 1 12.19 -2.75 -13.24
CA MET A 1 10.74 -2.96 -13.45
C MET A 1 10.01 -1.80 -12.79
N ARG A 2 8.94 -1.29 -13.40
CA ARG A 2 8.17 -0.19 -12.84
C ARG A 2 6.94 -0.70 -12.09
N TYR A 3 6.80 -0.27 -10.85
CA TYR A 3 5.69 -0.62 -9.98
C TYR A 3 4.85 0.61 -9.65
N PHE A 4 3.55 0.43 -9.45
CA PHE A 4 2.62 1.50 -9.10
C PHE A 4 1.88 1.15 -7.81
N PHE A 5 1.85 2.10 -6.86
CA PHE A 5 1.31 1.89 -5.52
C PHE A 5 -0.04 2.59 -5.41
N ARG A 6 -1.11 1.84 -5.21
CA ARG A 6 -2.45 2.43 -5.06
C ARG A 6 -2.94 2.23 -3.65
N VAL A 7 -3.39 3.32 -3.03
CA VAL A 7 -3.92 3.31 -1.67
C VAL A 7 -5.43 3.21 -1.72
N THR A 8 -5.99 2.34 -0.88
CA THR A 8 -7.43 2.28 -0.64
C THR A 8 -7.68 2.19 0.86
N ASN A 9 -8.32 3.22 1.40
CA ASN A 9 -8.79 3.31 2.79
C ASN A 9 -10.26 3.78 2.85
N GLY A 10 -10.99 3.73 1.73
CA GLY A 10 -12.30 4.39 1.55
C GLY A 10 -12.24 5.60 0.61
N VAL A 11 -11.06 6.23 0.48
CA VAL A 11 -10.70 7.17 -0.58
C VAL A 11 -9.63 6.51 -1.45
N ARG A 12 -9.72 6.70 -2.78
CA ARG A 12 -8.74 6.14 -3.73
C ARG A 12 -7.73 7.22 -4.10
N GLU A 13 -6.48 7.02 -3.72
CA GLU A 13 -5.36 7.79 -4.24
C GLU A 13 -4.53 6.93 -5.20
N LEU A 14 -4.33 7.48 -6.40
CA LEU A 14 -3.63 6.83 -7.51
C LEU A 14 -2.21 7.37 -7.63
N ASP A 15 -1.21 6.51 -7.45
CA ASP A 15 0.13 6.78 -7.96
C ASP A 15 0.13 6.63 -9.49
N LEU A 16 0.30 7.76 -10.17
CA LEU A 16 0.35 7.84 -11.63
C LEU A 16 1.78 7.80 -12.19
N ALA A 17 2.79 8.08 -11.36
CA ALA A 17 4.19 8.15 -11.80
C ALA A 17 4.85 6.76 -11.80
N GLY A 18 4.56 5.98 -10.76
CA GLY A 18 5.20 4.69 -10.51
C GLY A 18 6.69 4.82 -10.16
N THR A 19 7.25 3.77 -9.58
CA THR A 19 8.63 3.70 -9.11
C THR A 19 9.38 2.58 -9.83
N GLU A 20 10.57 2.88 -10.35
CA GLU A 20 11.46 1.85 -10.90
C GLU A 20 12.19 1.13 -9.77
N LEU A 21 11.95 -0.18 -9.67
CA LEU A 21 12.55 -1.05 -8.67
C LEU A 21 13.19 -2.26 -9.37
N LEU A 22 14.15 -2.86 -8.66
CA LEU A 22 15.02 -3.91 -9.22
C LEU A 22 14.26 -5.21 -9.47
N ASP A 23 13.47 -5.64 -8.48
CA ASP A 23 12.73 -6.89 -8.45
C ASP A 23 11.48 -6.78 -7.54
N GLU A 24 10.71 -7.87 -7.45
CA GLU A 24 9.50 -7.96 -6.62
C GLU A 24 9.82 -7.83 -5.12
N ASP A 25 10.97 -8.34 -4.65
CA ASP A 25 11.36 -8.30 -3.24
C ASP A 25 11.65 -6.87 -2.78
N VAL A 26 12.29 -6.07 -3.63
CA VAL A 26 12.48 -4.63 -3.43
C VAL A 26 11.12 -3.93 -3.42
N ALA A 27 10.23 -4.25 -4.37
CA ALA A 27 8.87 -3.69 -4.41
C ALA A 27 8.07 -3.98 -3.15
N ARG A 28 8.18 -5.19 -2.60
CA ARG A 28 7.53 -5.59 -1.35
C ARG A 28 8.02 -4.76 -0.18
N ARG A 29 9.34 -4.59 -0.03
CA ARG A 29 9.93 -3.77 1.04
C ARG A 29 9.53 -2.31 0.92
N GLU A 30 9.54 -1.77 -0.28
CA GLU A 30 9.15 -0.38 -0.53
C GLU A 30 7.66 -0.16 -0.24
N ALA A 31 6.80 -1.11 -0.59
CA ALA A 31 5.37 -1.05 -0.30
C ALA A 31 5.09 -1.07 1.21
N VAL A 32 5.84 -1.86 1.98
CA VAL A 32 5.75 -1.86 3.45
C VAL A 32 6.17 -0.50 4.01
N ARG A 33 7.30 0.05 3.53
CA ARG A 33 7.78 1.37 3.94
C ARG A 33 6.76 2.46 3.63
N PHE A 34 6.23 2.45 2.41
CA PHE A 34 5.20 3.38 1.95
C PHE A 34 3.94 3.34 2.81
N ALA A 35 3.41 2.14 3.08
CA ALA A 35 2.26 1.98 3.99
C ALA A 35 2.56 2.53 5.41
N GLY A 36 3.78 2.34 5.89
CA GLY A 36 4.22 2.88 7.18
C GLY A 36 4.30 4.41 7.21
N GLU A 37 4.82 5.05 6.15
CA GLU A 37 4.86 6.52 6.06
C GLU A 37 3.45 7.11 5.99
N LEU A 38 2.52 6.50 5.23
CA LEU A 38 1.11 6.94 5.21
C LEU A 38 0.49 6.90 6.60
N LEU A 39 0.68 5.82 7.36
CA LEU A 39 0.15 5.68 8.72
C LEU A 39 0.82 6.59 9.74
N LYS A 40 2.10 6.92 9.52
CA LYS A 40 2.84 7.87 10.34
C LYS A 40 2.30 9.29 10.14
N ASP A 41 1.98 9.66 8.89
CA ASP A 41 1.44 10.97 8.54
C ASP A 41 -0.04 11.10 8.93
N ASP A 42 -0.85 10.06 8.69
CA ASP A 42 -2.26 10.00 9.08
C ASP A 42 -2.64 8.63 9.68
N PRO A 43 -2.65 8.50 11.02
CA PRO A 43 -3.10 7.27 11.68
C PRO A 43 -4.60 6.97 11.48
N ALA A 44 -5.43 7.98 11.16
CA ALA A 44 -6.88 7.82 11.01
C ALA A 44 -7.25 7.00 9.76
N LEU A 45 -6.29 6.71 8.88
CA LEU A 45 -6.47 5.78 7.75
C LEU A 45 -6.93 4.38 8.20
N LEU A 46 -6.73 4.00 9.47
CA LEU A 46 -7.22 2.74 10.06
C LEU A 46 -8.62 2.83 10.68
N ASP A 47 -9.24 4.00 10.77
CA ASP A 47 -10.60 4.15 11.33
C ASP A 47 -11.65 3.40 10.48
N HIS A 48 -11.34 3.18 9.20
CA HIS A 48 -12.13 2.35 8.29
C HIS A 48 -11.79 0.85 8.37
N GLY A 49 -11.03 0.44 9.39
CA GLY A 49 -10.69 -0.94 9.74
C GLY A 49 -9.39 -1.46 9.11
N GLN A 50 -9.06 -1.01 7.89
CA GLN A 50 -7.84 -1.43 7.21
C GLN A 50 -7.33 -0.41 6.20
N LEU A 51 -6.01 -0.37 6.05
CA LEU A 51 -5.30 0.26 4.94
C LEU A 51 -4.89 -0.82 3.94
N LEU A 52 -5.26 -0.61 2.67
CA LEU A 52 -4.84 -1.47 1.56
C LEU A 52 -3.89 -0.71 0.64
N VAL A 53 -2.74 -1.30 0.35
CA VAL A 53 -1.81 -0.82 -0.68
C VAL A 53 -1.68 -1.90 -1.75
N SER A 54 -2.29 -1.69 -2.91
CA SER A 54 -2.14 -2.60 -4.05
C SER A 54 -0.96 -2.17 -4.90
N VAL A 55 -0.06 -3.11 -5.16
CA VAL A 55 1.13 -2.91 -6.00
C VAL A 55 0.85 -3.51 -7.36
N HIS A 56 0.97 -2.69 -8.38
CA HIS A 56 0.76 -3.10 -9.77
C HIS A 56 2.07 -3.13 -10.53
N ASN A 57 2.23 -4.10 -11.43
CA ASN A 57 3.37 -4.16 -12.35
C ASN A 57 3.15 -3.25 -13.57
N GLU A 58 4.07 -3.32 -14.54
CA GLU A 58 4.07 -2.52 -15.77
C GLU A 58 2.79 -2.69 -16.59
N ASP A 59 2.24 -3.91 -16.62
CA ASP A 59 1.00 -4.25 -17.32
C ASP A 59 -0.26 -3.76 -16.58
N ARG A 60 -0.10 -3.01 -15.49
CA ARG A 60 -1.16 -2.53 -14.58
C ARG A 60 -1.92 -3.65 -13.87
N SER A 61 -1.48 -4.90 -13.99
CA SER A 61 -2.02 -6.02 -13.22
C SER A 61 -1.55 -5.94 -11.77
N VAL A 62 -2.37 -6.42 -10.83
CA VAL A 62 -2.00 -6.45 -9.41
C VAL A 62 -0.99 -7.57 -9.22
N GLU A 63 0.21 -7.22 -8.76
CA GLU A 63 1.25 -8.17 -8.38
C GLU A 63 0.96 -8.71 -6.99
N PHE A 64 0.71 -7.83 -6.02
CA PHE A 64 0.33 -8.17 -4.65
C PHE A 64 -0.35 -7.00 -3.94
N VAL A 65 -0.90 -7.28 -2.76
CA VAL A 65 -1.54 -6.28 -1.89
C VAL A 65 -0.98 -6.39 -0.48
N ILE A 66 -0.64 -5.25 0.12
CA ILE A 66 -0.36 -5.14 1.54
C ILE A 66 -1.63 -4.69 2.26
N THR A 67 -1.97 -5.39 3.33
CA THR A 67 -3.07 -5.03 4.23
C THR A 67 -2.52 -4.74 5.62
N VAL A 68 -2.76 -3.54 6.13
CA VAL A 68 -2.54 -3.20 7.53
C VAL A 68 -3.91 -3.05 8.18
N ARG A 69 -4.17 -3.75 9.29
CA ARG A 69 -5.45 -3.71 9.98
C ARG A 69 -5.27 -3.57 11.47
N LEU A 70 -6.19 -2.86 12.11
CA LEU A 70 -6.29 -2.78 13.56
C LEU A 70 -7.32 -3.81 14.05
N GLU A 71 -6.91 -4.68 14.97
CA GLU A 71 -7.82 -5.64 15.61
C GLU A 71 -8.06 -5.24 17.06
N VAL A 72 -9.31 -4.89 17.39
CA VAL A 72 -9.73 -4.67 18.77
C VAL A 72 -10.24 -5.99 19.34
N LYS A 73 -9.54 -6.54 20.33
CA LYS A 73 -10.01 -7.71 21.08
C LYS A 73 -10.84 -7.23 22.26
N ALA A 74 -12.04 -7.78 22.44
CA ALA A 74 -12.80 -7.59 23.68
C ALA A 74 -12.01 -8.23 24.83
N ILE A 75 -11.75 -7.44 25.87
CA ILE A 75 -11.13 -7.89 27.13
C ILE A 75 -12.25 -8.42 28.03
#